data_AF-A0A164G9Z7-F1
#
_entry.id   AF-A0A164G9Z7-F1
#
_cell.length_a   1.000
_cell.length_b   1.000
_cell.length_c   1.000
_cell.angle_alpha   90.00
_cell.angle_beta   90.00
_cell.angle_gamma   90.00
#
_symmetry.space_group_name_H-M   'P 1'
#
loop_
_entity.id
_entity.type
_entity.pdbx_description
1 polymer ?
#
loop_
_entity_poly.entity_id
_entity_poly.type
_entity_poly.pdbx_seq_one_letter_code
_entity_poly.pdbx_strand_id
1 'polypeptide(L)'
;ILGSRNGPSERIFVGFQTEFPALDQSVAHLVLYDWSTLSEPLRKQAQSVLDWGELCLADNTFPREDYRELVEITVVFLGGVVPRGFKLHKPGAHHTARFMVYKIYIIK
;
A
#
# COMPACT_ATOMS: atom_id res chain seq x y z
N ILE A 1 4.31 39.87 7.60
CA ILE A 1 5.03 38.61 7.88
C ILE A 1 4.20 37.49 7.27
N LEU A 2 4.57 37.01 6.08
CA LEU A 2 3.95 35.85 5.45
C LEU A 2 4.34 34.63 6.29
N GLY A 3 3.43 34.15 7.14
CA GLY A 3 3.65 32.94 7.92
C GLY A 3 3.87 31.76 6.98
N SER A 4 4.99 31.06 7.14
CA SER A 4 5.30 29.85 6.40
C SER A 4 4.21 28.80 6.66
N ARG A 5 3.27 28.66 5.72
CA ARG A 5 2.38 27.49 5.69
C ARG A 5 3.16 26.33 5.06
N ASN A 6 3.88 25.58 5.91
CA ASN A 6 4.15 24.19 5.60
C ASN A 6 2.77 23.50 5.61
N GLY A 7 2.36 22.90 4.48
CA GLY A 7 0.99 22.43 4.25
C GLY A 7 0.39 21.56 5.37
N PRO A 8 -0.94 21.39 5.44
CA PRO A 8 -1.59 20.80 6.59
C PRO A 8 -1.12 19.34 6.75
N SER A 9 -0.23 19.13 7.71
CA SER A 9 0.12 17.78 8.15
C SER A 9 -1.07 17.29 8.96
N GLU A 10 -1.83 16.33 8.45
CA GLU A 10 -2.96 15.83 9.22
C GLU A 10 -2.45 15.11 10.46
N ARG A 11 -3.00 15.49 11.62
CA ARG A 11 -2.56 14.97 12.93
C ARG A 11 -2.69 13.45 13.01
N ILE A 12 -3.66 12.89 12.29
CA ILE A 12 -3.89 11.44 12.21
C ILE A 12 -2.67 10.71 11.62
N PHE A 13 -2.07 11.24 10.55
CA PHE A 13 -0.88 10.62 9.95
C PHE A 13 0.36 10.76 10.80
N VAL A 14 0.50 11.88 11.51
CA VAL A 14 1.60 12.10 12.47
C VAL A 14 1.47 11.14 13.65
N GLY A 15 0.26 10.96 14.19
CA GLY A 15 -0.02 10.00 15.25
C GLY A 15 0.33 8.58 14.83
N PHE A 16 -0.19 8.15 13.68
CA PHE A 16 0.08 6.80 13.17
C PHE A 16 1.56 6.54 12.89
N GLN A 17 2.31 7.51 12.34
CA GLN A 17 3.77 7.36 12.20
C GLN A 17 4.51 7.22 13.54
N THR A 18 4.00 7.87 14.57
CA THR A 18 4.57 7.83 15.92
C THR A 18 4.29 6.49 16.59
N GLU A 19 3.07 5.98 16.42
CA GLU A 19 2.60 4.73 17.00
C GLU A 19 3.01 3.48 16.19
N PHE A 20 3.37 3.65 14.91
CA PHE A 20 3.73 2.55 14.01
C PHE A 20 4.69 1.51 14.61
N PRO A 21 5.79 1.87 15.32
CA PRO A 21 6.69 0.90 15.92
C PRO A 21 6.05 0.03 17.01
N ALA A 22 4.96 0.48 17.62
CA ALA A 22 4.21 -0.24 18.65
C ALA A 22 3.04 -1.08 18.09
N LEU A 23 2.69 -0.89 16.82
CA LEU A 23 1.67 -1.69 16.14
C LEU A 23 2.22 -3.06 15.76
N ASP A 24 1.33 -4.06 15.68
CA ASP A 24 1.68 -5.35 15.11
C ASP A 24 1.99 -5.19 13.61
N GLN A 25 3.23 -5.52 13.24
CA GLN A 25 3.72 -5.47 11.86
C GLN A 25 3.83 -6.88 11.27
N SER A 26 3.29 -7.90 11.96
CA SER A 26 3.24 -9.27 11.50
C SER A 26 2.43 -9.41 10.21
N VAL A 27 2.98 -10.15 9.27
CA VAL A 27 2.31 -10.51 8.00
C VAL A 27 1.77 -11.95 8.03
N ALA A 28 1.81 -12.61 9.19
CA ALA A 28 1.48 -14.04 9.32
C ALA A 28 -0.03 -14.34 9.22
N HIS A 29 -0.87 -13.35 9.53
CA HIS A 29 -2.33 -13.52 9.63
C HIS A 29 -3.11 -12.54 8.73
N LEU A 30 -2.52 -12.15 7.60
CA LEU A 30 -3.19 -11.25 6.66
C LEU A 30 -4.45 -11.91 6.08
N VAL A 31 -5.55 -11.17 6.08
CA VAL A 31 -6.77 -11.56 5.41
C VAL A 31 -6.58 -11.29 3.92
N LEU A 32 -6.48 -12.37 3.15
CA LEU A 32 -6.34 -12.31 1.70
C LEU A 32 -7.71 -12.27 1.03
N TYR A 33 -7.69 -11.88 -0.23
CA TYR A 33 -8.87 -11.78 -1.06
C TYR A 33 -9.49 -13.15 -1.31
N ASP A 34 -10.80 -13.27 -1.06
CA ASP A 34 -11.54 -14.51 -1.28
C ASP A 34 -12.01 -14.63 -2.73
N TRP A 35 -11.25 -15.39 -3.51
CA TRP A 35 -11.56 -15.70 -4.91
C TRP A 35 -12.81 -16.56 -5.10
N SER A 36 -13.32 -17.25 -4.08
CA SER A 36 -14.43 -18.20 -4.23
C SER A 36 -15.77 -17.50 -4.42
N THR A 37 -15.91 -16.28 -3.92
CA THR A 37 -17.19 -15.52 -3.90
C THR A 37 -17.43 -14.67 -5.14
N LEU A 38 -16.47 -14.63 -6.07
CA LEU A 38 -16.50 -13.73 -7.21
C LEU A 38 -17.25 -14.26 -8.42
N SER A 39 -17.95 -13.34 -9.09
CA SER A 39 -18.42 -13.52 -10.46
C SER A 39 -17.22 -13.60 -11.43
N GLU A 40 -17.39 -14.34 -12.51
CA GLU A 40 -16.36 -14.53 -13.54
C GLU A 40 -15.73 -13.22 -14.07
N PRO A 41 -16.50 -12.14 -14.34
CA PRO A 41 -15.90 -10.87 -14.78
C PRO A 41 -14.94 -10.26 -13.75
N LEU A 42 -15.32 -10.26 -12.47
CA LEU A 42 -14.49 -9.72 -11.40
C LEU A 42 -13.26 -10.59 -11.16
N ARG A 43 -13.41 -11.92 -11.24
CA ARG A 43 -12.29 -12.87 -11.15
C ARG A 43 -11.24 -12.57 -12.23
N LYS A 44 -11.66 -12.39 -13.49
CA LYS A 44 -10.76 -12.06 -14.59
C LYS A 44 -10.06 -10.71 -14.39
N GLN A 45 -10.78 -9.71 -13.89
CA GLN A 45 -10.19 -8.41 -13.61
C GLN A 45 -9.17 -8.49 -12.47
N ALA A 46 -9.49 -9.18 -11.38
CA ALA A 46 -8.56 -9.40 -10.26
C ALA A 46 -7.30 -10.15 -10.72
N GLN A 47 -7.45 -11.19 -11.56
CA GLN A 47 -6.31 -11.92 -12.12
C GLN A 47 -5.45 -11.01 -13.00
N SER A 48 -6.08 -10.21 -13.87
CA SER A 48 -5.36 -9.26 -14.72
C SER A 48 -4.54 -8.24 -13.93
N VAL A 49 -5.09 -7.76 -12.80
CA VAL A 49 -4.39 -6.85 -11.89
C VAL A 49 -3.24 -7.56 -11.19
N LEU A 50 -3.43 -8.81 -10.75
CA LEU A 50 -2.40 -9.62 -10.12
C LEU A 50 -1.22 -9.85 -11.06
N ASP A 51 -1.49 -10.34 -12.28
CA ASP A 51 -0.47 -10.61 -13.30
C ASP A 51 0.34 -9.34 -13.63
N TRP A 52 -0.36 -8.21 -13.81
CA TRP A 52 0.28 -6.90 -14.04
C TRP A 52 1.14 -6.47 -12.85
N GLY A 53 0.65 -6.64 -11.62
CA GLY A 53 1.34 -6.26 -10.40
C GLY A 53 2.63 -7.05 -10.20
N GLU A 54 2.58 -8.37 -10.35
CA GLU A 54 3.76 -9.24 -10.24
C GLU A 54 4.82 -8.89 -11.29
N LEU A 55 4.41 -8.62 -12.54
CA LEU A 55 5.31 -8.16 -13.59
C LEU A 55 5.97 -6.83 -13.22
N CYS A 56 5.20 -5.85 -12.74
CA CYS A 56 5.75 -4.56 -12.31
C CYS A 56 6.78 -4.71 -11.18
N LEU A 57 6.50 -5.59 -10.21
CA LEU A 57 7.43 -5.88 -9.10
C LEU A 57 8.70 -6.58 -9.58
N ALA A 58 8.59 -7.49 -10.55
CA ALA A 58 9.74 -8.17 -11.14
C ALA A 58 10.63 -7.20 -11.92
N ASP A 59 10.04 -6.33 -12.75
CA ASP A 59 10.77 -5.37 -13.58
C ASP A 59 11.35 -4.20 -12.78
N ASN A 60 10.88 -3.99 -11.54
CA ASN A 60 11.36 -2.95 -10.62
C ASN A 60 11.39 -1.54 -11.25
N THR A 61 10.35 -1.21 -12.02
CA THR A 61 10.25 0.03 -12.81
C THR A 61 9.73 1.23 -12.02
N PHE A 62 9.56 1.09 -10.69
CA PHE A 62 8.95 2.11 -9.86
C PHE A 62 9.85 3.33 -9.68
N PRO A 63 9.42 4.53 -10.13
CA PRO A 63 10.19 5.75 -9.91
C PRO A 63 10.13 6.24 -8.46
N ARG A 64 9.22 5.69 -7.65
CA ARG A 64 9.00 6.05 -6.25
C ARG A 64 8.58 4.83 -5.42
N GLU A 65 9.02 4.83 -4.17
CA GLU A 65 8.79 3.73 -3.22
C GLU A 65 7.33 3.57 -2.80
N ASP A 66 6.56 4.66 -2.70
CA ASP A 66 5.14 4.64 -2.35
C ASP A 66 4.27 3.96 -3.42
N TYR A 67 4.69 4.04 -4.69
CA TYR A 67 4.03 3.32 -5.78
C TYR A 67 4.33 1.83 -5.71
N ARG A 68 5.58 1.46 -5.39
CA ARG A 68 5.93 0.06 -5.18
C ARG A 68 5.14 -0.52 -4.02
N GLU A 69 5.08 0.17 -2.89
CA GLU A 69 4.35 -0.28 -1.70
C GLU A 69 2.87 -0.52 -1.99
N LEU A 70 2.21 0.34 -2.75
CA LEU A 70 0.81 0.11 -3.13
C LEU A 70 0.66 -1.17 -3.98
N VAL A 71 1.58 -1.41 -4.93
CA VAL A 71 1.52 -2.61 -5.76
C VAL A 71 1.84 -3.86 -4.93
N GLU A 72 2.83 -3.81 -4.03
CA GLU A 72 3.13 -4.91 -3.10
C GLU A 72 1.89 -5.27 -2.25
N ILE A 73 1.22 -4.28 -1.66
CA ILE A 73 -0.01 -4.49 -0.89
C ILE A 73 -1.12 -5.09 -1.76
N THR A 74 -1.28 -4.61 -3.00
CA THR A 74 -2.29 -5.10 -3.93
C THR A 74 -2.04 -6.56 -4.31
N VAL A 75 -0.79 -6.90 -4.64
CA VAL A 75 -0.38 -8.27 -4.99
C VAL A 75 -0.58 -9.21 -3.80
N VAL A 76 -0.14 -8.81 -2.61
CA VAL A 76 -0.34 -9.61 -1.38
C VAL A 76 -1.81 -9.80 -1.10
N PHE A 77 -2.64 -8.74 -1.16
CA PHE A 77 -4.07 -8.84 -0.96
C PHE A 77 -4.72 -9.85 -1.91
N LEU A 78 -4.32 -9.87 -3.18
CA LEU A 78 -4.81 -10.83 -4.17
C LEU A 78 -4.21 -12.25 -4.02
N GLY A 79 -3.27 -12.46 -3.10
CA GLY A 79 -2.62 -13.75 -2.84
C GLY A 79 -1.42 -14.06 -3.74
N GLY A 80 -0.84 -13.04 -4.38
CA GLY A 80 0.34 -13.15 -5.21
C GLY A 80 1.68 -13.16 -4.46
N VAL A 81 2.77 -13.19 -5.22
CA VAL A 81 4.13 -13.27 -4.69
C VAL A 81 4.89 -11.95 -4.84
N VAL A 82 5.48 -11.49 -3.73
CA VAL A 82 6.39 -10.33 -3.74
C VAL A 82 7.84 -10.83 -3.72
N PRO A 83 8.66 -10.58 -4.77
CA PRO A 83 9.99 -11.17 -4.93
C PRO A 83 10.99 -10.90 -3.80
N ARG A 84 10.84 -9.77 -3.09
CA ARG A 84 11.75 -9.32 -2.02
C ARG A 84 11.21 -9.63 -0.61
N GLY A 85 10.11 -10.40 -0.54
CA GLY A 85 9.30 -10.52 0.66
C GLY A 85 8.47 -9.27 0.92
N PHE A 86 7.38 -9.42 1.64
CA PHE A 86 6.48 -8.33 2.01
C PHE A 86 6.73 -7.88 3.44
N LYS A 87 6.79 -6.56 3.65
CA LYS A 87 6.85 -5.93 4.97
C LYS A 87 5.98 -4.69 4.99
N LEU A 88 5.30 -4.46 6.10
CA LEU A 88 4.61 -3.19 6.32
C LEU A 88 5.66 -2.11 6.60
N HIS A 89 5.72 -1.09 5.74
CA HIS A 89 6.63 0.02 5.95
C HIS A 89 6.00 1.11 6.81
N LYS A 90 6.84 1.80 7.59
CA LYS A 90 6.40 3.02 8.28
C LYS A 90 5.85 4.00 7.23
N PRO A 91 4.66 4.59 7.44
CA PRO A 91 4.08 5.54 6.51
C PRO A 91 5.07 6.63 6.12
N GLY A 92 5.18 6.91 4.82
CA GLY A 92 6.03 7.96 4.26
C GLY A 92 5.51 9.38 4.52
N ALA A 93 6.03 10.37 3.81
CA ALA A 93 5.77 11.78 4.10
C ALA A 93 4.31 12.23 3.85
N HIS A 94 3.74 12.94 4.83
CA HIS A 94 2.33 13.38 4.96
C HIS A 94 1.91 14.58 4.13
N HIS A 95 2.65 14.91 3.07
CA HIS A 95 2.28 16.06 2.25
C HIS A 95 1.03 15.68 1.43
N THR A 96 -0.04 16.46 1.58
CA THR A 96 -1.35 16.28 0.93
C THR A 96 -1.30 16.21 -0.60
N ALA A 97 -0.18 16.64 -1.22
CA ALA A 97 0.08 16.43 -2.65
C ALA A 97 0.23 14.95 -3.05
N ARG A 98 0.34 14.04 -2.08
CA ARG A 98 0.37 12.59 -2.29
C ARG A 98 -1.03 12.02 -2.13
N PHE A 99 -1.86 12.06 -3.16
CA PHE A 99 -3.21 11.45 -3.14
C PHE A 99 -3.19 9.96 -2.72
N MET A 100 -2.05 9.27 -2.87
CA MET A 100 -1.86 7.87 -2.49
C MET A 100 -1.60 7.66 -1.00
N VAL A 101 -1.21 8.70 -0.24
CA VAL A 101 -0.96 8.57 1.21
C VAL A 101 -2.23 8.15 1.96
N TYR A 102 -3.38 8.70 1.58
CA TYR A 102 -4.69 8.34 2.14
C TYR A 102 -5.06 6.89 1.83
N LYS A 103 -4.78 6.42 0.61
CA LYS A 103 -5.13 5.05 0.20
C LYS A 103 -4.28 4.03 0.95
N ILE A 104 -2.97 4.23 1.02
CA ILE A 104 -2.06 3.35 1.76
C ILE A 104 -2.42 3.38 3.26
N TYR A 105 -2.80 4.54 3.79
CA TYR A 105 -3.23 4.67 5.19
C TYR A 105 -4.51 3.89 5.50
N ILE A 106 -5.51 3.91 4.62
CA ILE A 106 -6.78 3.19 4.84
C ILE A 106 -6.60 1.66 4.73
N ILE A 107 -5.63 1.21 3.92
CA ILE A 107 -5.40 -0.22 3.68
C ILE A 107 -4.53 -0.84 4.77
N LYS A 108 -3.66 -0.06 5.41
CA LYS A 108 -2.85 -0.48 6.57
C LYS A 108 -3.66 -0.45 7.85
#